data_AF-A0A4U0RXK6-F1
#
_entry.id   AF-A0A4U0RXK6-F1
#
_cell.length_a   1.000
_cell.length_b   1.000
_cell.length_c   1.000
_cell.angle_alpha   90.00
_cell.angle_beta   90.00
_cell.angle_gamma   90.00
#
_symmetry.space_group_name_H-M   'P 1'
#
loop_
_entity.id
_entity.type
_entity.pdbx_description
1 polymer ?
#
loop_
_entity_poly.entity_id
_entity_poly.type
_entity_poly.pdbx_seq_one_letter_code
_entity_poly.pdbx_strand_id
1 'polypeptide(L)' 'MYRTFEEICAICVTTGTRIDTPPGQVAVEALRVGDLVATRRGALPL' A
#
# COMPACT_ATOMS: atom_id res chain seq x y z
N MET A 1 27.20 -6.83 -8.29
CA MET A 1 26.79 -7.22 -6.93
C MET A 1 25.44 -6.55 -6.66
N TYR A 2 24.34 -7.30 -6.80
CA TYR A 2 23.00 -6.79 -6.55
C TYR A 2 22.80 -6.68 -5.03
N ARG A 3 22.39 -5.50 -4.55
CA ARG A 3 22.10 -5.26 -3.13
C ARG A 3 20.77 -5.94 -2.81
N THR A 4 20.83 -7.12 -2.20
CA THR A 4 19.66 -8.00 -2.00
C THR A 4 18.86 -7.53 -0.79
N PHE A 5 17.79 -6.78 -1.03
CA PHE A 5 16.53 -6.70 -0.24
C PHE A 5 16.56 -6.31 1.26
N GLU A 6 17.68 -6.36 1.99
CA GLU A 6 17.74 -6.10 3.43
C GLU A 6 17.61 -4.61 3.82
N GLU A 7 17.75 -3.69 2.86
CA GLU A 7 17.44 -2.26 3.06
C GLU A 7 16.01 -1.89 2.63
N ILE A 8 15.23 -2.83 2.10
CA ILE A 8 13.82 -2.62 1.79
C ILE A 8 13.04 -3.13 3.00
N CYS A 9 12.63 -2.22 3.85
CA CYS A 9 11.55 -2.48 4.80
C CYS A 9 10.30 -2.76 3.96
N ALA A 10 10.15 -4.01 3.51
CA ALA A 10 9.01 -4.45 2.75
C ALA A 10 7.81 -4.38 3.68
N ILE A 11 7.09 -3.26 3.62
CA ILE A 11 5.82 -3.09 4.31
C ILE A 11 4.85 -4.03 3.61
N CYS A 12 4.73 -5.23 4.17
CA CYS A 12 3.77 -6.21 3.72
C CYS A 12 2.40 -5.81 4.25
N VAL A 13 1.41 -5.76 3.35
CA VAL A 13 0.01 -5.57 3.70
C VAL A 13 -0.68 -6.92 3.58
N THR A 14 -1.43 -7.33 4.61
CA THR A 14 -2.13 -8.61 4.62
C THR A 14 -3.19 -8.66 3.51
N THR A 15 -3.28 -9.77 2.79
CA THR A 15 -4.33 -10.03 1.80
C THR A 15 -5.72 -9.77 2.38
N GLY A 16 -6.61 -9.15 1.60
CA GLY A 16 -7.96 -8.77 2.04
C GLY A 16 -8.04 -7.44 2.79
N THR A 17 -6.90 -6.82 3.12
CA THR A 17 -6.89 -5.45 3.67
C THR A 17 -7.61 -4.50 2.73
N ARG A 18 -8.55 -3.72 3.26
CA ARG A 18 -9.40 -2.81 2.49
C ARG A 18 -8.76 -1.41 2.46
N ILE A 19 -8.58 -0.89 1.26
CA ILE A 19 -8.04 0.44 0.98
C ILE A 19 -9.19 1.33 0.55
N ASP A 20 -9.29 2.51 1.16
CA ASP A 20 -10.27 3.52 0.76
C ASP A 20 -9.90 4.09 -0.62
N THR A 21 -10.81 3.98 -1.58
CA THR A 21 -10.71 4.60 -2.91
C THR A 21 -11.96 5.45 -3.17
N PRO A 22 -11.92 6.44 -4.09
CA PRO A 22 -13.08 7.30 -4.34
C PRO A 22 -14.38 6.54 -4.70
N PRO A 23 -14.35 5.44 -5.50
CA PRO A 23 -15.54 4.63 -5.76
C PRO A 23 -16.01 3.74 -4.59
N GLY A 24 -15.18 3.55 -3.56
CA GLY A 24 -15.45 2.66 -2.43
C GLY A 24 -14.22 1.89 -1.96
N GLN A 25 -14.40 0.96 -1.02
CA GLN A 25 -13.28 0.17 -0.49
C GLN A 25 -12.89 -1.00 -1.41
N VAL A 26 -11.59 -1.13 -1.67
CA VAL A 26 -11.02 -2.16 -2.55
C VAL A 26 -9.98 -2.99 -1.77
N ALA A 27 -9.92 -4.30 -2.02
CA ALA A 27 -8.90 -5.15 -1.41
C ALA A 27 -7.51 -4.83 -1.99
N VAL A 28 -6.46 -4.88 -1.16
CA VAL A 28 -5.11 -4.47 -1.56
C VAL A 28 -4.59 -5.24 -2.78
N GLU A 29 -4.88 -6.54 -2.89
CA GLU A 29 -4.47 -7.39 -4.00
C GLU A 29 -5.24 -7.10 -5.32
N ALA A 30 -6.36 -6.39 -5.24
CA ALA A 30 -7.17 -6.01 -6.39
C ALA A 30 -6.76 -4.65 -6.99
N LEU A 31 -6.01 -3.83 -6.26
CA LEU A 31 -5.51 -2.54 -6.76
C LEU A 31 -4.52 -2.73 -7.92
N ARG A 32 -4.55 -1.78 -8.85
CA ARG A 32 -3.68 -1.72 -10.02
C ARG A 32 -3.07 -0.33 -10.16
N VAL A 33 -1.95 -0.26 -10.86
CA VAL A 33 -1.30 1.02 -11.17
C VAL A 33 -2.28 1.91 -11.96
N GLY A 34 -2.45 3.14 -11.50
CA GLY A 34 -3.43 4.09 -12.04
C GLY A 34 -4.67 4.25 -11.17
N ASP A 35 -4.91 3.33 -10.23
CA ASP A 35 -6.02 3.46 -9.28
C ASP A 35 -5.77 4.62 -8.31
N LEU A 36 -6.83 5.39 -8.06
CA LEU A 36 -6.81 6.47 -7.07
C LEU A 36 -7.09 5.89 -5.69
N VAL A 37 -6.25 6.27 -4.71
CA VAL A 37 -6.42 5.91 -3.29
C VAL A 37 -6.62 7.17 -2.47
N ALA A 38 -7.46 7.08 -1.44
CA ALA A 38 -7.62 8.17 -0.48
C ALA A 38 -6.43 8.18 0.49
N THR A 39 -5.84 9.35 0.70
CA THR A 39 -4.79 9.57 1.70
C THR A 39 -5.24 10.62 2.71
N ARG A 40 -4.75 10.52 3.94
CA ARG A 40 -4.93 11.54 4.98
C ARG A 40 -3.58 12.19 5.24
N ARG A 41 -3.54 13.49 5.55
CA ARG A 41 -2.27 14.17 5.89
C ARG A 41 -1.65 13.54 7.14
N GLY A 42 -0.41 13.10 7.02
CA GLY A 42 0.47 12.69 8.12
C GLY A 42 1.18 11.36 7.86
N ALA A 43 2.51 11.35 8.05
CA ALA A 43 3.19 10.12 8.39
C ALA A 43 2.77 9.72 9.81
N LEU A 44 2.43 8.46 10.03
CA LEU A 44 2.51 7.90 11.38
C LEU A 44 3.99 7.98 11.78
N PRO A 45 4.34 8.55 12.95
CA PRO A 45 5.70 8.40 13.46
C PRO A 45 5.94 6.89 13.63
N LEU A 46 6.85 6.36 12.81
CA LEU A 46 7.40 5.00 12.97
C LEU A 46 8.42 5.01 14.11
#